data_AF-I4YMW8-F1
#
_entry.id   AF-I4YMW8-F1
#
_cell.length_a   1.000
_cell.length_b   1.000
_cell.length_c   1.000
_cell.angle_alpha   90.00
_cell.angle_beta   90.00
_cell.angle_gamma   90.00
#
_symmetry.space_group_name_H-M   'P 1'
#
loop_
_entity.id
_entity.type
_entity.pdbx_description
1 polymer ?
#
loop_
_entity_poly.entity_id
_entity_poly.type
_entity_poly.pdbx_seq_one_letter_code
_entity_poly.pdbx_strand_id
1 'polypeptide(L)'
;MKRQILGILTVSVTAPYLEAAILCAFIQGRLTSLSDLAWGIYFMGTVGLLKYGFTIVVVSLSAALTMKSLAVSAPAITISAYSFLGLCFGGHVLASFVQKQWWLLPSFGITGAICGWIYWRVVMGRPS
;
A
#
# COMPACT_ATOMS: atom_id res chain seq x y z
N MET A 1 6.79 -20.91 0.44
CA MET A 1 7.26 -19.75 1.25
C MET A 1 8.04 -18.71 0.46
N LYS A 2 9.00 -19.07 -0.42
CA LYS A 2 9.78 -18.10 -1.22
C LYS A 2 8.92 -17.04 -1.94
N ARG A 3 7.84 -17.45 -2.60
CA ARG A 3 6.89 -16.53 -3.28
C ARG A 3 6.16 -15.58 -2.33
N GLN A 4 5.83 -16.02 -1.11
CA GLN A 4 5.16 -15.18 -0.10
C GLN A 4 6.10 -14.09 0.41
N ILE A 5 7.36 -14.45 0.69
CA ILE A 5 8.39 -13.49 1.09
C ILE A 5 8.61 -12.45 -0.01
N LEU A 6 8.70 -12.90 -1.27
CA LEU A 6 8.81 -11.99 -2.41
C LEU A 6 7.59 -11.06 -2.53
N GLY A 7 6.37 -11.60 -2.39
CA GLY A 7 5.14 -10.80 -2.40
C GLY A 7 5.11 -9.74 -1.30
N ILE A 8 5.51 -10.09 -0.08
CA ILE A 8 5.59 -9.17 1.07
C ILE A 8 6.63 -8.07 0.79
N LEU A 9 7.83 -8.43 0.32
CA LEU A 9 8.88 -7.48 -0.02
C LEU A 9 8.42 -6.52 -1.11
N THR A 10 7.84 -7.04 -2.19
CA THR A 10 7.33 -6.21 -3.30
C THR A 10 6.28 -5.23 -2.79
N VAL A 11 5.27 -5.69 -2.03
CA VAL A 11 4.25 -4.79 -1.49
C VAL A 11 4.84 -3.75 -0.55
N SER A 12 5.76 -4.15 0.32
CA SER A 12 6.35 -3.24 1.30
C SER A 12 7.17 -2.13 0.67
N VAL A 13 7.87 -2.45 -0.44
CA VAL A 13 8.59 -1.45 -1.23
C VAL A 13 7.64 -0.60 -2.03
N THR A 14 6.63 -1.18 -2.70
CA THR A 14 5.73 -0.44 -3.59
C THR A 14 4.75 0.47 -2.86
N ALA A 15 4.24 0.07 -1.69
CA ALA A 15 3.20 0.78 -0.95
C ALA A 15 3.50 2.28 -0.72
N PRO A 16 4.68 2.71 -0.20
CA PRO A 16 4.94 4.13 0.05
C PRO A 16 5.08 4.96 -1.23
N TYR A 17 5.64 4.42 -2.32
CA TYR A 17 5.72 5.14 -3.60
C TYR A 17 4.35 5.24 -4.27
N LEU A 18 3.54 4.19 -4.15
CA LEU A 18 2.19 4.16 -4.68
C LEU A 18 1.29 5.16 -3.94
N GLU A 19 1.38 5.19 -2.61
CA GLU A 19 0.67 6.19 -1.80
C GLU A 19 1.12 7.61 -2.17
N ALA A 20 2.43 7.87 -2.31
CA ALA A 20 2.92 9.17 -2.74
C ALA A 20 2.37 9.57 -4.13
N ALA A 21 2.32 8.64 -5.08
CA ALA A 21 1.75 8.88 -6.40
C ALA A 21 0.24 9.20 -6.35
N ILE A 22 -0.52 8.43 -5.57
CA ILE A 22 -1.96 8.66 -5.39
C ILE A 22 -2.20 9.99 -4.68
N LEU A 23 -1.46 10.30 -3.63
CA LEU A 23 -1.54 11.59 -2.94
C LEU A 23 -1.23 12.76 -3.88
N CYS A 24 -0.18 12.67 -4.71
CA CYS A 24 0.11 13.69 -5.72
C CYS A 24 -1.05 13.86 -6.72
N ALA A 25 -1.69 12.76 -7.13
CA ALA A 25 -2.87 12.82 -8.00
C ALA A 25 -4.10 13.41 -7.30
N PHE A 26 -4.31 13.14 -6.01
CA PHE A 26 -5.39 13.70 -5.21
C PHE A 26 -5.20 15.19 -4.90
N ILE A 27 -3.95 15.65 -4.75
CA ILE A 27 -3.59 17.03 -4.42
C ILE A 27 -3.42 17.88 -5.70
N GLN A 28 -4.00 17.47 -6.83
CA GLN A 28 -3.77 17.87 -8.24
C GLN A 28 -3.69 19.38 -8.63
N GLY A 29 -3.59 20.33 -7.71
CA GLY A 29 -3.57 21.77 -7.98
C GLY A 29 -2.20 22.47 -8.00
N ARG A 30 -1.03 21.80 -7.86
CA ARG A 30 0.25 22.54 -7.69
C ARG A 30 1.52 22.03 -8.39
N LEU A 31 1.50 20.91 -9.12
CA LEU A 31 2.71 20.39 -9.78
C LEU A 31 2.71 20.75 -11.27
N THR A 32 3.59 21.68 -11.65
CA THR A 32 3.68 22.27 -12.99
C THR A 32 4.56 21.48 -13.96
N SER A 33 5.36 20.52 -13.48
CA SER A 33 6.25 19.69 -14.32
C SER A 33 6.25 18.20 -13.93
N LEU A 34 6.45 17.32 -14.92
CA LEU A 34 6.63 15.87 -14.70
C LEU A 34 7.86 15.56 -13.85
N SER A 35 8.91 16.38 -13.94
CA SER A 35 10.12 16.23 -13.12
C SER A 35 9.85 16.49 -11.64
N ASP A 36 9.06 17.51 -11.31
CA ASP A 36 8.72 17.82 -9.91
C ASP A 36 7.80 16.75 -9.32
N LEU A 37 6.91 16.18 -10.13
CA LEU A 37 6.08 15.05 -9.75
C LEU A 37 6.92 13.81 -9.44
N ALA A 38 7.87 13.46 -10.31
CA ALA A 38 8.76 12.32 -10.11
C ALA A 38 9.64 12.48 -8.85
N TRP A 39 10.19 13.68 -8.64
CA TRP A 39 10.96 14.00 -7.44
C TRP A 39 10.11 13.96 -6.17
N GLY A 40 8.89 14.49 -6.23
CA GLY A 40 7.94 14.43 -5.11
C GLY A 40 7.61 13.01 -4.72
N ILE A 41 7.28 12.15 -5.69
CA ILE A 41 6.99 10.72 -5.46
C ILE A 41 8.22 10.00 -4.89
N TYR A 42 9.39 10.24 -5.47
CA TYR A 42 10.64 9.62 -5.01
C TYR A 42 10.96 10.01 -3.56
N PHE A 43 10.91 11.30 -3.25
CA PHE A 43 11.24 11.81 -1.91
C PHE A 43 10.20 11.36 -0.86
N MET A 44 8.91 11.59 -1.12
CA MET A 44 7.84 11.18 -0.21
C MET A 44 7.78 9.67 -0.02
N GLY A 45 7.96 8.91 -1.10
CA GLY A 45 8.03 7.45 -1.07
C GLY A 45 9.22 6.94 -0.25
N THR A 46 10.41 7.55 -0.42
CA THR A 46 11.61 7.16 0.34
C THR A 46 11.44 7.47 1.84
N VAL A 47 10.94 8.66 2.19
CA VAL A 47 10.66 9.02 3.59
C VAL A 47 9.61 8.10 4.19
N GLY A 48 8.54 7.80 3.45
CA GLY A 48 7.51 6.85 3.85
C GLY A 48 8.07 5.44 4.09
N LEU A 49 8.94 4.97 3.21
CA LEU A 49 9.61 3.67 3.34
C LEU A 49 10.53 3.63 4.57
N LEU A 50 11.30 4.69 4.84
CA LEU A 50 12.18 4.75 6.00
C LEU A 50 11.38 4.81 7.31
N LYS A 51 10.31 5.60 7.34
CA LYS A 51 9.52 5.80 8.56
C LYS A 51 8.58 4.63 8.87
N TYR A 52 7.97 4.04 7.84
CA TYR A 52 6.90 3.06 8.01
C TYR A 52 7.22 1.69 7.42
N GLY A 53 8.37 1.52 6.75
CA GLY A 53 8.71 0.27 6.06
C GLY A 53 8.65 -0.95 6.98
N PHE A 54 9.17 -0.84 8.21
CA PHE A 54 9.06 -1.93 9.18
C PHE A 54 7.60 -2.26 9.52
N THR A 55 6.78 -1.26 9.79
CA THR A 55 5.35 -1.43 10.07
C THR A 55 4.62 -2.07 8.90
N ILE A 56 4.90 -1.63 7.68
CA ILE A 56 4.31 -2.18 6.45
C ILE A 56 4.70 -3.65 6.27
N VAL A 57 5.96 -4.02 6.53
CA VAL A 57 6.43 -5.41 6.47
C VAL A 57 5.70 -6.27 7.51
N VAL A 58 5.59 -5.80 8.74
CA VAL A 58 4.91 -6.53 9.83
C VAL A 58 3.42 -6.74 9.52
N VAL A 59 2.74 -5.70 9.06
CA VAL A 59 1.31 -5.77 8.68
C VAL A 59 1.10 -6.66 7.46
N SER A 60 1.99 -6.56 6.46
CA SER A 60 1.91 -7.42 5.26
C SER A 60 2.20 -8.89 5.60
N LEU A 61 3.11 -9.14 6.54
CA LEU A 61 3.41 -10.49 7.03
C LEU A 61 2.22 -11.08 7.80
N SER A 62 1.60 -10.30 8.70
CA SER A 62 0.42 -10.77 9.44
C SER A 62 -0.74 -11.06 8.49
N ALA A 63 -0.98 -10.20 7.50
CA ALA A 63 -1.97 -10.42 6.45
C ALA A 63 -1.68 -11.71 5.65
N ALA A 64 -0.43 -11.92 5.24
CA ALA A 64 -0.01 -13.10 4.51
C ALA A 64 -0.19 -14.39 5.32
N LEU A 65 0.11 -14.36 6.62
CA LEU A 65 -0.10 -15.51 7.52
C LEU A 65 -1.58 -15.82 7.70
N THR A 66 -2.41 -14.80 7.92
CA THR A 66 -3.87 -14.97 8.06
C THR A 66 -4.52 -15.51 6.79
N MET A 67 -4.11 -15.02 5.61
CA MET A 67 -4.63 -15.56 4.34
C MET A 67 -4.18 -16.99 4.11
N LYS A 68 -2.95 -17.34 4.53
CA LYS A 68 -2.44 -18.71 4.45
C LYS A 68 -3.24 -19.65 5.35
N SER A 69 -3.57 -19.25 6.58
CA SER A 69 -4.37 -20.07 7.51
C SER A 69 -5.80 -20.26 7.02
N LEU A 70 -6.38 -19.25 6.38
CA LEU A 70 -7.73 -19.29 5.82
C LEU A 70 -7.81 -19.96 4.43
N ALA A 71 -6.69 -20.45 3.88
CA ALA A 71 -6.59 -21.02 2.54
C ALA A 71 -7.21 -20.13 1.44
N VAL A 72 -7.13 -18.81 1.61
CA VAL A 72 -7.76 -17.85 0.69
C VAL A 72 -6.98 -17.80 -0.62
N SER A 73 -7.67 -18.12 -1.71
CA SER A 73 -7.14 -18.07 -3.08
C SER A 73 -7.80 -17.00 -3.96
N ALA A 74 -8.95 -16.48 -3.53
CA ALA A 74 -9.72 -15.53 -4.31
C ALA A 74 -9.06 -14.14 -4.33
N PRO A 75 -8.93 -13.51 -5.52
CA PRO A 75 -8.34 -12.18 -5.65
C PRO A 75 -9.15 -11.13 -4.90
N ALA A 76 -10.48 -11.19 -4.95
CA ALA A 76 -11.37 -10.25 -4.29
C ALA A 76 -11.13 -10.18 -2.77
N ILE A 77 -10.97 -11.33 -2.11
CA ILE A 77 -10.73 -11.38 -0.66
C ILE A 77 -9.36 -10.76 -0.32
N THR A 78 -8.34 -11.03 -1.14
CA THR A 78 -7.00 -10.47 -0.95
C THR A 78 -7.00 -8.96 -1.09
N ILE A 79 -7.68 -8.45 -2.14
CA ILE A 79 -7.80 -7.01 -2.40
C ILE A 79 -8.57 -6.32 -1.27
N SER A 80 -9.70 -6.88 -0.84
CA SER A 80 -10.51 -6.32 0.26
C SER A 80 -9.75 -6.32 1.58
N ALA A 81 -9.01 -7.39 1.89
CA ALA A 81 -8.21 -7.47 3.11
C ALA A 81 -7.12 -6.40 3.13
N TYR A 82 -6.37 -6.22 2.04
CA TYR A 82 -5.33 -5.20 1.98
C TYR A 82 -5.91 -3.77 1.91
N SER A 83 -7.07 -3.57 1.28
CA SER A 83 -7.79 -2.30 1.31
C SER A 83 -8.18 -1.92 2.74
N PHE A 84 -8.74 -2.87 3.50
CA PHE A 84 -9.06 -2.67 4.91
C PHE A 84 -7.82 -2.36 5.75
N LEU A 85 -6.72 -3.09 5.55
CA LEU A 85 -5.44 -2.82 6.22
C LEU A 85 -4.89 -1.44 5.85
N GLY A 86 -5.02 -1.03 4.58
CA GLY A 86 -4.67 0.30 4.10
C GLY A 86 -5.46 1.37 4.85
N LEU A 87 -6.79 1.23 4.95
CA LEU A 87 -7.65 2.16 5.70
C LEU A 87 -7.28 2.22 7.18
N CYS A 88 -7.03 1.08 7.83
CA CYS A 88 -6.59 1.04 9.23
C CYS A 88 -5.24 1.74 9.42
N PHE A 89 -4.28 1.48 8.52
CA PHE A 89 -2.97 2.12 8.55
C PHE A 89 -3.07 3.63 8.31
N GLY A 90 -3.85 4.06 7.30
CA GLY A 90 -4.13 5.46 7.03
C GLY A 90 -4.80 6.15 8.21
N GLY A 91 -5.78 5.50 8.85
CA GLY A 91 -6.43 6.00 10.07
C GLY A 91 -5.46 6.16 11.24
N HIS A 92 -4.51 5.24 11.41
CA HIS A 92 -3.45 5.37 12.41
C HIS A 92 -2.49 6.52 12.10
N VAL A 93 -2.02 6.63 10.86
CA VAL A 93 -1.10 7.70 10.42
C VAL A 93 -1.75 9.07 10.52
N LEU A 94 -3.02 9.16 10.15
CA LEU A 94 -3.79 10.40 10.16
C LEU A 94 -4.43 10.67 11.52
N ALA A 95 -4.33 9.79 12.52
CA ALA A 95 -5.04 9.90 13.81
C ALA A 95 -4.91 11.29 14.46
N SER A 96 -3.71 11.88 14.40
CA SER A 96 -3.41 13.22 14.94
C SER A 96 -4.01 14.38 14.13
N PHE A 97 -4.46 14.13 12.90
CA PHE A 97 -4.96 15.13 11.93
C PHE A 97 -6.30 14.74 11.28
N VAL A 98 -6.99 13.70 11.77
CA VAL A 98 -8.17 13.08 11.14
C VAL A 98 -9.22 14.12 10.74
N GLN A 99 -9.55 15.08 11.61
CA GLN A 99 -10.58 16.07 11.30
C GLN A 99 -10.26 16.95 10.08
N LYS A 100 -8.97 17.19 9.78
CA LYS A 100 -8.55 18.07 8.67
C LYS A 100 -8.19 17.31 7.39
N GLN A 101 -7.90 16.01 7.51
CA GLN A 101 -7.31 15.20 6.44
C GLN A 101 -8.06 13.89 6.18
N TRP A 102 -9.28 13.73 6.70
CA TRP A 102 -10.10 12.53 6.47
C TRP A 102 -10.37 12.24 4.99
N TRP A 103 -10.37 13.26 4.13
CA TRP A 103 -10.53 13.09 2.69
C TRP A 103 -9.35 12.37 2.02
N LEU A 104 -8.22 12.21 2.73
CA LEU A 104 -7.08 11.37 2.32
C LEU A 104 -7.26 9.89 2.69
N LEU A 105 -8.16 9.53 3.59
CA LEU A 105 -8.36 8.12 3.98
C LEU A 105 -8.61 7.18 2.77
N PRO A 106 -9.41 7.59 1.75
CA PRO A 106 -9.59 6.80 0.54
C PRO A 106 -8.30 6.49 -0.22
N SER A 107 -7.26 7.35 -0.20
CA SER A 107 -6.00 7.08 -0.90
C SER A 107 -5.32 5.83 -0.33
N PHE A 108 -5.27 5.73 1.00
CA PHE A 108 -4.72 4.57 1.69
C PHE A 108 -5.50 3.27 1.39
N GLY A 109 -6.82 3.35 1.26
CA GLY A 109 -7.65 2.22 0.86
C GLY A 109 -7.35 1.75 -0.57
N ILE A 110 -7.19 2.70 -1.51
CA ILE A 110 -6.83 2.40 -2.91
C ILE A 110 -5.42 1.82 -2.99
N THR A 111 -4.45 2.40 -2.29
CA THR A 111 -3.08 1.87 -2.19
C THR A 111 -3.10 0.45 -1.65
N GLY A 112 -3.84 0.20 -0.57
CA GLY A 112 -4.04 -1.13 -0.02
C GLY A 112 -4.60 -2.11 -1.05
N ALA A 113 -5.67 -1.73 -1.75
CA ALA A 113 -6.29 -2.57 -2.78
C ALA A 113 -5.30 -2.98 -3.90
N ILE A 114 -4.53 -2.01 -4.41
CA ILE A 114 -3.52 -2.26 -5.46
C ILE A 114 -2.39 -3.14 -4.93
N CYS A 115 -1.90 -2.87 -3.72
CA CYS A 115 -0.90 -3.70 -3.05
C CYS A 115 -1.40 -5.15 -2.86
N GLY A 116 -2.65 -5.34 -2.46
CA GLY A 116 -3.28 -6.66 -2.35
C GLY A 116 -3.36 -7.39 -3.70
N TRP A 117 -3.69 -6.67 -4.77
CA TRP A 117 -3.67 -7.22 -6.13
C TRP A 117 -2.26 -7.64 -6.56
N ILE A 118 -1.25 -6.80 -6.33
CA ILE A 118 0.17 -7.12 -6.61
C ILE A 118 0.60 -8.35 -5.80
N TYR A 119 0.32 -8.39 -4.50
CA TYR A 119 0.61 -9.54 -3.65
C TYR A 119 -0.03 -10.81 -4.21
N TRP A 120 -1.32 -10.77 -4.55
CA TRP A 120 -2.03 -11.90 -5.12
C TRP A 120 -1.37 -12.37 -6.43
N ARG A 121 -1.02 -11.45 -7.34
CA ARG A 121 -0.33 -11.79 -8.60
C ARG A 121 1.03 -12.44 -8.36
N VAL A 122 1.82 -11.94 -7.41
CA VAL A 122 3.15 -12.49 -7.11
C VAL A 122 3.07 -13.86 -6.42
N VAL A 123 2.12 -14.03 -5.50
CA VAL A 123 2.00 -15.25 -4.68
C VAL A 123 1.23 -16.35 -5.42
N MET A 124 0.10 -16.00 -6.03
CA MET A 124 -0.80 -16.93 -6.74
C MET A 124 -0.53 -17.01 -8.23
N GLY A 125 0.42 -16.23 -8.75
CA GLY A 125 0.86 -16.26 -10.14
C GLY A 125 1.25 -17.67 -10.58
N ARG A 126 0.26 -18.39 -11.14
CA ARG A 126 0.49 -19.31 -12.23
C ARG A 126 0.79 -18.45 -13.46
N PRO A 127 1.80 -18.79 -14.28
CA PRO A 127 1.87 -18.25 -15.62
C PRO A 127 0.56 -18.60 -16.30
N SER A 128 -0.21 -17.58 -16.67
CA SER A 128 -1.21 -17.70 -17.74
C SER A 128 -0.46 -17.86 -19.04
#